data_AF-A0AAV4SKD6-F1
#
_entry.id   AF-A0AAV4SKD6-F1
#
_cell.length_a   1.000
_cell.length_b   1.000
_cell.length_c   1.000
_cell.angle_alpha   90.00
_cell.angle_beta   90.00
_cell.angle_gamma   90.00
#
_symmetry.space_group_name_H-M   'P 1'
#
loop_
_entity.id
_entity.type
_entity.pdbx_description
1 polymer ?
#
loop_
_entity_poly.entity_id
_entity_poly.type
_entity_poly.pdbx_seq_one_letter_code
_entity_poly.pdbx_strand_id
1 'polypeptide(L)'
;MITLSQKKMNLCNQLENGQKLIDMKQYDDAQKLFSHMASELEKQENFPQKHIWLSEIYNNLGFLLYKKVEFNKAQSFYKKSMEINPSFAPAYYNYGVIDYRLSLFESAIRYFRKAVQLNPENPEFAAGLQASEIALYQNNELIT
;
A
#
# COMPACT_ATOMS: atom_id res chain seq x y z
N MET A 1 -6.22 13.04 -30.21
CA MET A 1 -6.55 12.14 -29.08
C MET A 1 -5.34 11.27 -28.78
N ILE A 2 -4.95 11.13 -27.52
CA ILE A 2 -3.82 10.28 -27.11
C ILE A 2 -4.28 8.82 -27.03
N THR A 3 -3.46 7.87 -27.52
CA THR A 3 -3.79 6.44 -27.52
C THR A 3 -3.80 5.84 -26.11
N LEU A 4 -4.47 4.69 -25.94
CA LEU A 4 -4.50 3.99 -24.65
C LEU A 4 -3.11 3.58 -24.16
N SER A 5 -2.24 3.11 -25.06
CA SER A 5 -0.85 2.76 -24.73
C SER A 5 -0.09 3.95 -24.19
N GLN A 6 -0.24 5.12 -24.82
CA GLN A 6 0.40 6.35 -24.40
C GLN A 6 -0.14 6.84 -23.03
N LYS A 7 -1.43 6.66 -22.76
CA LYS A 7 -1.99 6.96 -21.43
C LYS A 7 -1.41 6.06 -20.32
N LYS A 8 -1.31 4.74 -20.57
CA LYS A 8 -0.71 3.80 -19.61
C LYS A 8 0.78 4.11 -19.37
N MET A 9 1.53 4.40 -20.42
CA MET A 9 2.93 4.79 -20.30
C MET A 9 3.10 6.08 -19.49
N ASN A 10 2.20 7.06 -19.65
CA ASN A 10 2.21 8.26 -18.82
C ASN A 10 2.01 7.93 -17.33
N LEU A 11 1.06 7.05 -16.99
CA LEU A 11 0.87 6.60 -15.62
C LEU A 11 2.11 5.92 -15.04
N CYS A 12 2.77 5.02 -15.79
CA CYS A 12 4.03 4.41 -15.37
C CYS A 12 5.08 5.48 -15.04
N ASN A 13 5.31 6.42 -15.96
CA ASN A 13 6.32 7.46 -15.77
C ASN A 13 6.01 8.35 -14.55
N GLN A 14 4.73 8.64 -14.31
CA GLN A 14 4.31 9.41 -13.14
C GLN A 14 4.51 8.63 -11.84
N LEU A 15 4.23 7.32 -11.82
CA LEU A 15 4.50 6.45 -10.67
C LEU A 15 6.00 6.38 -10.36
N GLU A 16 6.84 6.19 -11.38
CA GLU A 16 8.29 6.19 -11.24
C GLU A 16 8.81 7.53 -10.71
N ASN A 17 8.27 8.66 -11.19
CA ASN A 17 8.61 9.97 -10.66
C ASN A 17 8.20 10.11 -9.19
N GLY A 18 7.01 9.65 -8.83
CA GLY A 18 6.56 9.62 -7.44
C GLY A 18 7.47 8.80 -6.54
N GLN A 19 7.97 7.65 -7.03
CA GLN A 19 8.95 6.84 -6.30
C GLN A 19 10.29 7.58 -6.12
N LYS A 20 10.80 8.26 -7.15
CA LYS A 20 12.01 9.08 -7.03
C LYS A 20 11.87 10.18 -5.98
N LEU A 21 10.71 10.85 -5.94
CA LEU A 21 10.41 11.86 -4.91
C LEU A 21 10.40 11.25 -3.51
N ILE A 22 9.85 10.04 -3.35
CA ILE A 22 9.90 9.28 -2.10
C ILE A 22 11.34 9.00 -1.67
N ASP A 23 12.19 8.55 -2.60
CA ASP A 23 13.59 8.21 -2.32
C ASP A 23 14.39 9.47 -1.91
N MET A 24 14.07 10.61 -2.52
CA MET A 24 14.59 11.93 -2.16
C MET A 24 13.96 12.51 -0.88
N LYS A 25 13.03 11.79 -0.23
CA LYS A 25 12.25 12.22 0.95
C LYS A 25 11.39 13.47 0.71
N GLN A 26 11.08 13.79 -0.54
CA GLN A 26 10.19 14.88 -0.94
C GLN A 26 8.73 14.41 -0.85
N TYR A 27 8.28 14.11 0.37
CA TYR A 27 6.99 13.46 0.60
C TYR A 27 5.79 14.32 0.23
N ASP A 28 5.88 15.65 0.38
CA ASP A 28 4.78 16.56 0.02
C ASP A 28 4.57 16.65 -1.49
N ASP A 29 5.66 16.66 -2.26
CA ASP A 29 5.59 16.69 -3.72
C ASP A 29 5.09 15.36 -4.28
N ALA A 30 5.56 14.23 -3.72
CA ALA A 30 5.03 12.91 -4.02
C ALA A 30 3.54 12.81 -3.71
N GLN A 31 3.10 13.36 -2.56
CA GLN A 31 1.70 13.35 -2.14
C GLN A 31 0.81 14.14 -3.10
N LYS A 32 1.27 15.33 -3.53
CA LYS A 32 0.57 16.15 -4.54
C LYS A 32 0.46 15.39 -5.87
N LEU A 33 1.55 14.79 -6.31
CA LEU A 33 1.59 14.02 -7.56
C LEU A 33 0.59 12.87 -7.54
N PHE A 34 0.65 11.98 -6.54
CA PHE A 34 -0.26 10.84 -6.45
C PHE A 34 -1.72 11.25 -6.25
N SER A 35 -1.98 12.32 -5.48
CA SER A 35 -3.34 12.83 -5.29
C SER A 35 -3.93 13.38 -6.60
N HIS A 36 -3.12 14.09 -7.38
CA HIS A 36 -3.51 14.55 -8.72
C HIS A 36 -3.74 13.37 -9.67
N MET A 37 -2.84 12.37 -9.68
CA MET A 37 -3.00 11.15 -10.49
C MET A 37 -4.30 10.41 -10.15
N ALA A 38 -4.60 10.22 -8.87
CA ALA A 38 -5.83 9.57 -8.43
C ALA A 38 -7.07 10.33 -8.94
N SER A 39 -7.11 11.66 -8.73
CA SER A 39 -8.24 12.48 -9.17
C SER A 39 -8.46 12.43 -10.68
N GLU A 40 -7.40 12.54 -11.48
CA GLU A 40 -7.49 12.50 -12.94
C GLU A 40 -7.89 11.11 -13.47
N LEU A 41 -7.42 10.06 -12.81
CA LEU A 41 -7.77 8.70 -13.20
C LEU A 41 -9.20 8.32 -12.78
N GLU A 42 -9.67 8.79 -11.62
CA GLU A 42 -11.05 8.57 -11.15
C GLU A 42 -12.08 9.16 -12.13
N LYS A 43 -11.82 10.35 -12.68
CA LYS A 43 -12.66 11.02 -13.70
C LYS A 43 -12.79 10.23 -15.01
N GLN A 44 -11.89 9.29 -15.27
CA GLN A 44 -11.94 8.49 -16.49
C GLN A 44 -12.85 7.27 -16.29
N GLU A 45 -14.10 7.37 -16.78
CA GLU A 45 -15.10 6.30 -16.64
C GLU A 45 -14.64 4.98 -17.27
N ASN A 46 -14.10 5.03 -18.49
CA ASN A 46 -13.79 3.85 -19.30
C ASN A 46 -12.29 3.54 -19.43
N PHE A 47 -11.50 3.75 -18.37
CA PHE A 47 -10.07 3.40 -18.40
C PHE A 47 -9.86 1.88 -18.13
N PRO A 48 -9.29 1.12 -19.08
CA PRO A 48 -9.08 -0.32 -18.89
C PRO A 48 -8.16 -0.63 -17.72
N GLN A 49 -8.56 -1.58 -16.88
CA GLN A 49 -7.81 -2.00 -15.68
C GLN A 49 -7.52 -0.85 -14.71
N LYS A 50 -8.40 0.17 -14.66
CA LYS A 50 -8.29 1.34 -13.77
C LYS A 50 -8.02 0.97 -12.31
N HIS A 51 -8.64 -0.11 -11.83
CA HIS A 51 -8.49 -0.58 -10.45
C HIS A 51 -7.03 -0.92 -10.09
N ILE A 52 -6.23 -1.44 -11.03
CA ILE A 52 -4.81 -1.77 -10.79
C ILE A 52 -4.04 -0.50 -10.43
N TRP A 53 -4.10 0.51 -11.30
CA TRP A 53 -3.42 1.79 -11.10
C TRP A 53 -3.93 2.54 -9.87
N LEU A 54 -5.25 2.60 -9.66
CA LEU A 54 -5.80 3.28 -8.49
C LEU A 54 -5.37 2.60 -7.19
N SER A 55 -5.35 1.27 -7.13
CA SER A 55 -4.87 0.55 -5.94
C SER A 55 -3.40 0.89 -5.63
N GLU A 56 -2.54 0.89 -6.64
CA GLU A 56 -1.13 1.26 -6.47
C GLU A 56 -0.96 2.72 -6.02
N ILE A 57 -1.69 3.66 -6.63
CA ILE A 57 -1.65 5.09 -6.27
C ILE A 57 -2.09 5.29 -4.81
N TYR A 58 -3.19 4.64 -4.39
CA TYR A 58 -3.68 4.75 -3.02
C TYR A 58 -2.75 4.07 -2.01
N ASN A 59 -2.12 2.96 -2.39
CA ASN A 59 -1.07 2.36 -1.58
C ASN A 59 0.12 3.32 -1.40
N ASN A 60 0.55 4.00 -2.46
CA ASN A 60 1.67 4.95 -2.36
C ASN A 60 1.31 6.19 -1.50
N LEU A 61 0.07 6.68 -1.58
CA LEU A 61 -0.43 7.71 -0.65
C LEU A 61 -0.40 7.24 0.81
N GLY A 62 -0.82 6.00 1.06
CA GLY A 62 -0.71 5.38 2.39
C GLY A 62 0.74 5.30 2.87
N PHE A 63 1.66 4.91 1.99
CA PHE A 63 3.09 4.80 2.30
C PHE A 63 3.72 6.14 2.67
N LEU A 64 3.35 7.23 1.99
CA LEU A 64 3.81 8.58 2.33
C LEU A 64 3.39 8.97 3.75
N LEU A 65 2.15 8.69 4.12
CA LEU A 65 1.64 8.97 5.46
C LEU A 65 2.26 8.08 6.52
N TYR A 66 2.55 6.82 6.17
CA TYR A 66 3.34 5.93 7.02
C TYR A 66 4.74 6.51 7.30
N LYS A 67 5.43 7.05 6.29
CA LYS A 67 6.73 7.72 6.46
C LYS A 67 6.64 8.98 7.34
N LYS A 68 5.47 9.64 7.35
CA LYS A 68 5.14 10.76 8.24
C LYS A 68 4.64 10.33 9.63
N VAL A 69 4.58 9.02 9.92
CA VAL A 69 4.06 8.46 11.19
C VAL A 69 2.56 8.75 11.40
N GLU A 70 1.83 9.09 10.34
CA GLU A 70 0.38 9.34 10.36
C GLU A 70 -0.40 8.03 10.14
N PHE A 71 -0.23 7.07 11.05
CA PHE A 71 -0.68 5.68 10.88
C PHE A 71 -2.17 5.51 10.57
N ASN A 72 -3.05 6.21 11.30
CA ASN A 72 -4.50 6.12 11.06
C ASN A 72 -4.88 6.53 9.63
N LYS A 73 -4.28 7.61 9.12
CA LYS A 73 -4.55 8.08 7.75
C LYS A 73 -3.94 7.14 6.71
N ALA A 74 -2.74 6.63 6.97
CA ALA A 74 -2.10 5.63 6.10
C ALA A 74 -2.98 4.38 5.95
N GLN A 75 -3.51 3.87 7.07
CA GLN A 75 -4.44 2.74 7.09
C GLN A 75 -5.72 3.01 6.28
N SER A 76 -6.29 4.22 6.32
CA SER A 76 -7.44 4.58 5.49
C SER A 76 -7.14 4.47 3.99
N PHE A 77 -5.95 4.89 3.55
CA PHE A 77 -5.56 4.78 2.14
C PHE A 77 -5.26 3.34 1.72
N TYR A 78 -4.63 2.54 2.58
CA TYR A 78 -4.48 1.11 2.33
C TYR A 78 -5.83 0.39 2.23
N LYS A 79 -6.80 0.73 3.10
CA LYS A 79 -8.19 0.23 2.99
C LYS A 79 -8.83 0.59 1.67
N LYS A 80 -8.72 1.85 1.24
CA LYS A 80 -9.21 2.27 -0.08
C LYS A 80 -8.55 1.48 -1.22
N SER A 81 -7.23 1.22 -1.16
CA SER A 81 -6.54 0.36 -2.12
C SER A 81 -7.11 -1.07 -2.13
N MET A 82 -7.38 -1.65 -0.97
CA MET A 82 -7.96 -3.00 -0.84
C MET A 82 -9.40 -3.07 -1.36
N GLU A 83 -10.20 -2.02 -1.15
CA GLU A 83 -11.57 -1.92 -1.67
C GLU A 83 -11.58 -1.82 -3.21
N ILE A 84 -10.64 -1.07 -3.78
CA ILE A 84 -10.51 -0.90 -5.23
C ILE A 84 -9.99 -2.17 -5.90
N ASN A 85 -9.00 -2.83 -5.29
CA ASN A 85 -8.41 -4.06 -5.78
C ASN A 85 -8.11 -5.02 -4.62
N PRO A 86 -9.04 -5.95 -4.32
CA PRO A 86 -8.86 -6.94 -3.27
C PRO A 86 -7.70 -7.92 -3.51
N SER A 87 -7.13 -7.94 -4.71
CA SER A 87 -5.99 -8.76 -5.08
C SER A 87 -4.65 -8.01 -4.98
N PHE A 88 -4.66 -6.73 -4.59
CA PHE A 88 -3.44 -5.92 -4.45
C PHE A 88 -2.72 -6.22 -3.14
N ALA A 89 -1.92 -7.29 -3.14
CA ALA A 89 -1.19 -7.79 -1.98
C ALA A 89 -0.37 -6.73 -1.19
N PRO A 90 0.32 -5.75 -1.83
CA PRO A 90 1.10 -4.76 -1.09
C PRO A 90 0.30 -3.92 -0.10
N ALA A 91 -0.99 -3.63 -0.37
CA ALA A 91 -1.82 -2.86 0.56
C ALA A 91 -2.11 -3.64 1.86
N TYR A 92 -2.33 -4.95 1.76
CA TYR A 92 -2.48 -5.82 2.93
C TYR A 92 -1.20 -5.87 3.74
N TYR A 93 -0.05 -6.05 3.08
CA TYR A 93 1.25 -6.06 3.75
C TYR A 93 1.51 -4.74 4.49
N ASN A 94 1.34 -3.59 3.81
CA ASN A 94 1.62 -2.29 4.42
C ASN A 94 0.66 -1.95 5.58
N TYR A 95 -0.60 -2.39 5.51
CA TYR A 95 -1.51 -2.30 6.65
C TYR A 95 -1.00 -3.14 7.83
N GLY A 96 -0.59 -4.38 7.57
CA GLY A 96 -0.01 -5.28 8.58
C GLY A 96 1.25 -4.70 9.24
N VAL A 97 2.10 -4.00 8.48
CA VAL A 97 3.29 -3.31 9.02
C VAL A 97 2.90 -2.24 10.04
N ILE A 98 1.83 -1.49 9.79
CA ILE A 98 1.33 -0.50 10.76
C ILE A 98 0.81 -1.20 12.01
N ASP A 99 -0.04 -2.22 11.86
CA ASP A 99 -0.59 -2.96 12.99
C ASP A 99 0.52 -3.59 13.85
N TYR A 100 1.54 -4.17 13.21
CA TYR A 100 2.70 -4.73 13.90
C TYR A 100 3.43 -3.66 14.74
N ARG A 101 3.64 -2.46 14.17
CA ARG A 101 4.26 -1.33 14.89
C ARG A 101 3.43 -0.80 16.05
N LEU A 102 2.11 -0.97 15.98
CA LEU A 102 1.18 -0.64 17.05
C LEU A 102 0.99 -1.80 18.05
N SER A 103 1.79 -2.88 17.92
CA SER A 103 1.68 -4.09 18.73
C SER A 103 0.32 -4.80 18.63
N LEU A 104 -0.43 -4.55 17.56
CA LEU A 104 -1.69 -5.21 17.23
C LEU A 104 -1.42 -6.51 16.46
N PHE A 105 -0.70 -7.44 17.09
CA PHE A 105 -0.09 -8.59 16.39
C PHE A 105 -1.11 -9.52 15.73
N GLU A 106 -2.26 -9.79 16.34
CA GLU A 106 -3.32 -10.62 15.75
C GLU A 106 -3.89 -9.98 14.48
N SER A 107 -3.99 -8.65 14.45
CA SER A 107 -4.42 -7.92 13.27
C SER A 107 -3.34 -7.95 12.20
N ALA A 108 -2.08 -7.72 12.57
CA ALA A 108 -0.94 -7.81 11.66
C ALA A 108 -0.86 -9.18 10.99
N ILE A 109 -0.97 -10.28 11.75
CA ILE A 109 -1.00 -11.66 11.25
C ILE A 109 -2.11 -11.84 10.21
N ARG A 110 -3.32 -11.33 10.47
CA ARG A 110 -4.45 -11.43 9.55
C ARG A 110 -4.14 -10.78 8.20
N TYR A 111 -3.60 -9.57 8.23
CA TYR A 111 -3.26 -8.82 7.02
C TYR A 111 -2.06 -9.40 6.29
N PHE A 112 -0.99 -9.79 6.99
CA PHE A 112 0.17 -10.46 6.37
C PHE A 112 -0.20 -11.80 5.75
N ARG A 113 -1.03 -12.62 6.42
CA ARG A 113 -1.53 -13.88 5.86
C ARG A 113 -2.28 -13.66 4.56
N LYS A 114 -3.09 -12.60 4.46
CA LYS A 114 -3.78 -12.26 3.22
C LYS A 114 -2.80 -11.83 2.12
N ALA A 115 -1.76 -11.06 2.45
CA ALA A 115 -0.70 -10.69 1.51
C ALA A 115 0.05 -11.94 0.97
N VAL A 116 0.42 -12.87 1.85
CA VAL A 116 1.06 -14.15 1.49
C VAL A 116 0.15 -15.01 0.61
N GLN A 117 -1.15 -15.09 0.91
CA GLN A 117 -2.11 -15.84 0.07
C GLN A 117 -2.21 -15.27 -1.35
N LEU A 118 -2.10 -13.94 -1.50
CA LEU A 118 -2.19 -13.27 -2.80
C LEU A 118 -0.87 -13.34 -3.59
N ASN A 119 0.27 -13.37 -2.88
CA ASN A 119 1.58 -13.51 -3.49
C ASN A 119 2.52 -14.34 -2.58
N PRO A 120 2.48 -15.68 -2.69
CA PRO A 120 3.22 -16.58 -1.80
C PRO A 120 4.73 -16.55 -2.02
N GLU A 121 5.18 -16.11 -3.20
CA GLU A 121 6.60 -16.06 -3.57
C GLU A 121 7.31 -14.80 -3.04
N ASN A 122 6.59 -13.87 -2.41
CA ASN A 122 7.21 -12.67 -1.85
C ASN A 122 7.77 -12.94 -0.43
N PRO A 123 9.09 -12.95 -0.25
CA PRO A 123 9.71 -13.29 1.03
C PRO A 123 9.44 -12.23 2.11
N GLU A 124 9.23 -10.95 1.75
CA GLU A 124 8.91 -9.91 2.73
C GLU A 124 7.56 -10.14 3.39
N PHE A 125 6.58 -10.68 2.64
CA PHE A 125 5.26 -10.97 3.16
C PHE A 125 5.30 -12.14 4.15
N ALA A 126 6.06 -13.19 3.81
CA ALA A 126 6.30 -14.32 4.69
C ALA A 126 7.05 -13.89 5.97
N ALA A 127 8.08 -13.05 5.83
CA ALA A 127 8.84 -12.52 6.95
C ALA A 127 7.96 -11.67 7.89
N GLY A 128 7.08 -10.82 7.34
CA GLY A 128 6.14 -10.02 8.12
C GLY A 128 5.16 -10.88 8.93
N LEU A 129 4.63 -11.94 8.31
CA LEU A 129 3.77 -12.92 9.00
C LEU A 129 4.52 -13.61 10.14
N GLN A 130 5.69 -14.17 9.87
CA GLN A 130 6.51 -14.89 10.85
C GLN A 130 6.90 -13.97 12.03
N ALA A 131 7.35 -12.75 11.75
CA ALA A 131 7.72 -11.78 12.78
C ALA A 131 6.54 -11.45 13.69
N SER A 132 5.32 -11.36 13.14
CA SER A 132 4.11 -11.08 13.91
C SER A 132 3.68 -12.26 14.78
N GLU A 133 3.82 -13.49 14.27
CA GLU A 133 3.53 -14.71 15.03
C GLU A 133 4.50 -14.88 16.22
N ILE A 134 5.80 -14.62 16.01
CA ILE A 134 6.81 -14.62 17.08
C ILE A 134 6.49 -13.55 18.13
N ALA A 135 6.19 -12.32 17.68
CA ALA A 135 5.90 -11.21 18.59
C ALA A 135 4.64 -11.47 19.43
N LEU A 136 3.60 -12.08 18.85
CA LEU A 136 2.40 -12.46 19.58
C LEU A 136 2.69 -13.50 20.67
N TYR A 137 3.50 -14.52 20.34
CA TYR A 137 3.90 -15.54 21.31
C TYR A 137 4.65 -14.92 22.50
N GLN A 138 5.66 -14.10 22.23
CA GLN A 138 6.44 -13.41 23.27
C GLN A 138 5.59 -12.45 24.10
N ASN A 139 4.68 -11.71 23.45
CA ASN A 139 3.77 -10.82 24.15
C ASN A 139 2.91 -11.58 25.16
N ASN A 140 2.37 -12.74 24.79
CA ASN A 140 1.54 -13.55 25.67
C ASN A 140 2.30 -14.11 26.88
N GLU A 141 3.58 -14.48 26.74
CA GLU A 141 4.41 -14.92 27.87
C GLU A 141 4.67 -13.81 28.90
N LEU A 142 4.75 -12.55 28.47
CA LEU A 142 5.02 -11.40 29.35
C LEU A 142 3.82 -11.01 30.23
N ILE A 143 2.61 -11.45 29.89
CA ILE A 143 1.36 -11.09 30.61
C ILE A 143 0.87 -12.21 31.53
N THR A 144 1.55 -13.36 31.53
CA THR A 144 1.37 -14.49 32.46
C THR A 144 2.35 -14.43 33.62
#